data_AF-A0A5C3EA92-F1
#
_entry.id   AF-A0A5C3EA92-F1
#
_cell.length_a   1.000
_cell.length_b   1.000
_cell.length_c   1.000
_cell.angle_alpha   90.00
_cell.angle_beta   90.00
_cell.angle_gamma   90.00
#
_symmetry.space_group_name_H-M   'P 1'
#
loop_
_entity.id
_entity.type
_entity.pdbx_description
1 polymer ?
#
loop_
_entity_poly.entity_id
_entity_poly.type
_entity_poly.pdbx_seq_one_letter_code
_entity_poly.pdbx_strand_id
1 'polypeptide(L)'
;MPTSSTCPPTSWWRLIRFVAREDGQTYFGQPVDDALDVGIAYANASPPIRANVLFAHPLEASISPAPLSGVIKTVSTLLPPLLPSEVPSIRALGANFIQPNQDPHTAIQKRPVLPILFYKPNTALSGPVAKSSSPLCRLGIRLRSRTGRYPRSIH
;
A
#
# COMPACT_ATOMS: atom_id res chain seq x y z
N MET A 1 14.83 -18.58 -32.04
CA MET A 1 14.08 -18.72 -30.78
C MET A 1 14.53 -17.59 -29.86
N PRO A 2 13.66 -16.67 -29.40
CA PRO A 2 14.07 -15.67 -28.43
C PRO A 2 14.29 -16.38 -27.09
N THR A 3 15.49 -16.28 -26.54
CA THR A 3 15.82 -16.76 -25.20
C THR A 3 14.99 -15.97 -24.18
N SER A 4 14.08 -16.64 -23.49
CA SER A 4 13.38 -16.05 -22.34
C SER A 4 14.41 -15.68 -21.28
N SER A 5 14.62 -14.37 -21.08
CA SER A 5 15.45 -13.85 -20.00
C SER A 5 14.75 -14.14 -18.67
N THR A 6 15.08 -15.25 -18.04
CA THR A 6 14.63 -15.54 -16.67
C THR A 6 15.33 -14.55 -15.75
N CYS A 7 14.56 -13.62 -15.17
CA CYS A 7 15.07 -12.75 -14.11
C CYS A 7 15.47 -13.65 -12.93
N PRO A 8 16.72 -13.57 -12.41
CA PRO A 8 17.13 -14.38 -11.28
C PRO A 8 16.22 -14.10 -10.07
N PRO A 9 15.80 -15.13 -9.32
CA PRO A 9 14.94 -14.96 -8.17
C PRO A 9 15.63 -14.10 -7.11
N THR A 10 14.87 -13.20 -6.49
CA THR A 10 15.33 -12.38 -5.37
C THR A 10 15.63 -13.26 -4.15
N SER A 11 16.64 -12.91 -3.33
CA SER A 11 16.91 -13.60 -2.07
C SER A 11 15.87 -13.30 -0.97
N TRP A 12 14.91 -12.43 -1.26
CA TRP A 12 13.84 -12.00 -0.39
C TRP A 12 12.50 -12.09 -1.13
N TRP A 13 11.39 -12.21 -0.38
CA TRP A 13 10.06 -12.38 -0.97
C TRP A 13 8.97 -11.49 -0.31
N ARG A 14 9.22 -10.97 0.90
CA ARG A 14 8.37 -9.94 1.56
C ARG A 14 9.19 -8.69 1.86
N LEU A 15 9.20 -7.73 0.95
CA LEU A 15 9.92 -6.47 1.14
C LEU A 15 9.14 -5.52 2.06
N ILE A 16 9.82 -4.98 3.07
CA ILE A 16 9.36 -3.85 3.87
C ILE A 16 10.42 -2.75 3.90
N ARG A 17 9.96 -1.50 4.04
CA ARG A 17 10.82 -0.34 4.29
C ARG A 17 10.47 0.25 5.65
N PHE A 18 11.47 0.56 6.46
CA PHE A 18 11.24 0.97 7.84
C PHE A 18 12.37 1.82 8.41
N VAL A 19 12.07 2.54 9.48
CA VAL A 19 13.06 3.14 10.38
C VAL A 19 13.39 2.13 11.47
N ALA A 20 14.67 1.83 11.67
CA ALA A 20 15.13 0.91 12.70
C ALA A 20 15.11 1.55 14.10
N ARG A 21 14.77 0.76 15.12
CA ARG A 21 14.78 1.20 16.52
C ARG A 21 16.21 1.39 17.04
N GLU A 22 17.15 0.61 16.54
CA GLU A 22 18.52 0.53 17.04
C GLU A 22 19.34 1.79 16.76
N ASP A 23 19.17 2.39 15.58
CA ASP A 23 20.02 3.49 15.08
C ASP A 23 19.20 4.64 14.45
N GLY A 24 17.87 4.52 14.36
CA GLY A 24 17.01 5.52 13.76
C GLY A 24 17.17 5.66 12.24
N GLN A 25 17.90 4.76 11.59
CA GLN A 25 18.15 4.82 10.16
C GLN A 25 17.08 4.09 9.35
N THR A 26 16.93 4.47 8.08
CA THR A 26 15.98 3.84 7.17
C THR A 26 16.61 2.65 6.46
N TYR A 27 15.90 1.52 6.46
CA TYR A 27 16.33 0.29 5.81
C TYR A 27 15.22 -0.32 4.95
N PHE A 28 15.65 -1.13 4.00
CA PHE A 28 14.82 -2.16 3.37
C PHE A 28 15.14 -3.51 4.01
N GLY A 29 14.14 -4.37 4.15
CA GLY A 29 14.34 -5.69 4.73
C GLY A 29 13.22 -6.67 4.44
N GLN A 30 13.41 -7.91 4.88
CA GLN A 30 12.37 -8.93 4.95
C GLN A 30 12.03 -9.25 6.40
N PRO A 31 10.74 -9.32 6.80
CA PRO A 31 10.35 -9.83 8.11
C PRO A 31 10.95 -11.21 8.39
N VAL A 32 11.49 -11.42 9.58
CA VAL A 32 12.09 -12.70 9.98
C VAL A 32 11.03 -13.79 10.13
N ASP A 33 9.83 -13.42 10.58
CA ASP A 33 8.70 -14.32 10.70
C ASP A 33 7.80 -14.20 9.47
N ASP A 34 7.79 -15.26 8.69
CA ASP A 34 7.04 -15.40 7.46
C ASP A 34 5.52 -15.45 7.67
N ALA A 35 5.06 -15.91 8.84
CA ALA A 35 3.65 -15.98 9.21
C ALA A 35 3.13 -14.69 9.87
N LEU A 36 4.02 -13.77 10.25
CA LEU A 36 3.62 -12.53 10.92
C LEU A 36 2.87 -11.60 9.96
N ASP A 37 1.67 -11.20 10.36
CA ASP A 37 0.99 -10.05 9.78
C ASP A 37 1.65 -8.76 10.27
N VAL A 38 2.52 -8.19 9.43
CA VAL A 38 3.25 -6.95 9.72
C VAL A 38 2.31 -5.77 9.96
N GLY A 39 1.16 -5.72 9.28
CA GLY A 39 0.19 -4.64 9.42
C GLY A 39 -0.48 -4.66 10.80
N ILE A 40 -0.96 -5.83 11.21
CA ILE A 40 -1.57 -6.03 12.54
C ILE A 40 -0.54 -5.82 13.65
N ALA A 41 0.65 -6.42 13.52
CA ALA A 41 1.71 -6.29 14.51
C ALA A 41 2.14 -4.82 14.69
N TYR A 42 2.22 -4.07 13.61
CA TYR A 42 2.53 -2.64 13.65
C TYR A 42 1.42 -1.83 14.30
N ALA A 43 0.16 -2.09 13.93
CA ALA A 43 -1.00 -1.38 14.49
C ALA A 43 -1.16 -1.59 16.00
N ASN A 44 -0.88 -2.81 16.48
CA ASN A 44 -0.99 -3.18 17.89
C ASN A 44 0.30 -2.95 18.69
N ALA A 45 1.39 -2.54 18.03
CA ALA A 45 2.74 -2.49 18.59
C ALA A 45 3.19 -3.81 19.26
N SER A 46 2.64 -4.95 18.82
CA SER A 46 2.90 -6.28 19.38
C SER A 46 2.48 -7.40 18.41
N PRO A 47 3.30 -8.45 18.22
CA PRO A 47 4.68 -8.60 18.69
C PRO A 47 5.64 -7.63 17.96
N PRO A 48 6.88 -7.41 18.47
CA PRO A 48 7.85 -6.58 17.77
C PRO A 48 8.20 -7.17 16.40
N ILE A 49 8.13 -6.35 15.36
CA ILE A 49 8.50 -6.74 14.00
C ILE A 49 10.02 -6.67 13.87
N ARG A 50 10.65 -7.79 13.54
CA ARG A 50 12.09 -7.88 13.24
C ARG A 50 12.28 -8.20 11.77
N ALA A 51 13.28 -7.59 11.15
CA ALA A 51 13.53 -7.73 9.73
C ALA A 51 15.02 -7.93 9.43
N ASN A 52 15.33 -8.83 8.51
CA ASN A 52 16.65 -9.00 7.92
C ASN A 52 16.87 -7.91 6.85
N VAL A 53 17.86 -7.06 7.05
CA VAL A 53 18.13 -5.88 6.21
C VAL A 53 18.75 -6.28 4.86
N LEU A 54 18.39 -5.59 3.79
CA LEU A 54 19.03 -5.71 2.48
C LEU A 54 20.36 -4.94 2.46
N PHE A 55 21.38 -5.47 1.76
CA PHE A 55 22.67 -4.79 1.59
C PHE A 55 22.60 -3.51 0.74
N ALA A 56 21.63 -3.44 -0.16
CA ALA A 56 21.50 -2.37 -1.13
C ALA A 56 20.03 -2.03 -1.39
N HIS A 57 19.81 -0.97 -2.15
CA HIS A 57 18.48 -0.58 -2.59
C HIS A 57 17.86 -1.68 -3.47
N PRO A 58 16.60 -2.11 -3.23
CA PRO A 58 16.00 -3.25 -3.95
C PRO A 58 15.84 -3.03 -5.46
N LEU A 59 15.76 -1.76 -5.89
CA LEU A 59 15.64 -1.37 -7.30
C LEU A 59 16.97 -0.95 -7.95
N GLU A 60 18.10 -1.08 -7.25
CA GLU A 60 19.43 -0.75 -7.79
C GLU A 60 19.81 -1.74 -8.90
N ALA A 61 19.95 -1.26 -10.15
CA ALA A 61 20.20 -2.13 -11.31
C ALA A 61 21.54 -2.89 -11.24
N SER A 62 22.56 -2.31 -10.61
CA SER A 62 23.91 -2.88 -10.52
C SER A 62 24.02 -4.06 -9.54
N ILE A 63 23.08 -4.18 -8.59
CA ILE A 63 23.11 -5.17 -7.50
C ILE A 63 21.76 -5.93 -7.46
N SER A 64 20.95 -5.86 -8.51
CA SER A 64 19.63 -6.52 -8.53
C SER A 64 19.76 -8.03 -8.81
N PRO A 65 19.16 -8.91 -7.97
CA PRO A 65 18.38 -8.58 -6.78
C PRO A 65 19.24 -8.34 -5.53
N ALA A 66 18.95 -7.26 -4.79
CA ALA A 66 19.74 -6.90 -3.62
C ALA A 66 19.69 -8.00 -2.54
N PRO A 67 20.85 -8.56 -2.12
CA PRO A 67 20.87 -9.68 -1.20
C PRO A 67 20.53 -9.28 0.24
N LEU A 68 20.02 -10.24 1.01
CA LEU A 68 19.87 -10.11 2.47
C LEU A 68 21.24 -10.08 3.16
N SER A 69 21.38 -9.25 4.19
CA SER A 69 22.64 -9.04 4.90
C SER A 69 22.89 -10.00 6.07
N GLY A 70 21.83 -10.65 6.57
CA GLY A 70 21.87 -11.38 7.84
C GLY A 70 21.77 -10.47 9.06
N VAL A 71 21.84 -9.15 8.88
CA VAL A 71 21.67 -8.17 9.96
C VAL A 71 20.19 -8.01 10.28
N ILE A 72 19.80 -8.38 11.49
CA ILE A 72 18.43 -8.22 11.96
C ILE A 72 18.28 -6.89 12.69
N LYS A 73 17.26 -6.12 12.30
CA LYS A 73 16.86 -4.86 12.95
C LYS A 73 15.39 -4.90 13.36
N THR A 74 15.05 -4.13 14.36
CA THR A 74 13.69 -4.01 14.90
C THR A 74 13.01 -2.81 14.28
N VAL A 75 11.81 -3.02 13.74
CA VAL A 75 11.01 -1.94 13.13
C VAL A 75 10.56 -0.98 14.23
N SER A 76 10.91 0.30 14.08
CA SER A 76 10.32 1.41 14.85
C SER A 76 9.13 2.00 14.10
N THR A 77 9.34 2.42 12.86
CA THR A 77 8.31 3.04 12.02
C THR A 77 8.24 2.33 10.67
N LEU A 78 7.04 1.85 10.30
CA LEU A 78 6.81 1.24 9.01
C LEU A 78 6.54 2.32 7.95
N LEU A 79 7.25 2.25 6.83
CA LEU A 79 7.20 3.21 5.74
C LEU A 79 6.54 2.58 4.50
N PRO A 80 6.07 3.39 3.52
CA PRO A 80 5.70 2.86 2.22
C PRO A 80 6.90 2.11 1.60
N PRO A 81 6.66 0.95 0.96
CA PRO A 81 7.73 0.08 0.47
C PRO A 81 8.52 0.67 -0.69
N LEU A 82 8.00 1.70 -1.37
CA LEU A 82 8.68 2.46 -2.42
C LEU A 82 8.72 3.93 -2.04
N LEU A 83 9.74 4.64 -2.50
CA LEU A 83 9.79 6.10 -2.41
C LEU A 83 8.86 6.73 -3.45
N PRO A 84 8.26 7.91 -3.16
CA PRO A 84 7.42 8.61 -4.14
C PRO A 84 8.13 8.91 -5.47
N SER A 85 9.45 9.15 -5.45
CA SER A 85 10.27 9.37 -6.65
C SER A 85 10.40 8.14 -7.54
N GLU A 86 10.16 6.95 -6.99
CA GLU A 86 10.27 5.67 -7.70
C GLU A 86 8.95 5.22 -8.31
N VAL A 87 7.87 5.94 -8.03
CA VAL A 87 6.54 5.68 -8.55
C VAL A 87 6.20 6.78 -9.56
N PRO A 88 6.65 6.67 -10.82
CA PRO A 88 6.44 7.72 -11.82
C PRO A 88 4.97 7.85 -12.22
N SER A 89 4.22 6.75 -12.19
CA SER A 89 2.79 6.74 -12.49
C SER A 89 2.07 5.62 -11.75
N ILE A 90 0.80 5.86 -11.40
CA ILE A 90 -0.08 4.86 -10.80
C ILE A 90 -1.19 4.57 -11.80
N ARG A 91 -1.23 3.34 -12.29
CA ARG A 91 -2.24 2.85 -13.22
C ARG A 91 -3.15 1.86 -12.48
N ALA A 92 -4.46 2.09 -12.55
CA ALA A 92 -5.46 1.29 -11.86
C ALA A 92 -6.50 0.74 -12.85
N LEU A 93 -7.02 -0.44 -12.53
CA LEU A 93 -8.05 -1.12 -13.31
C LEU A 93 -9.43 -0.91 -12.67
N GLY A 94 -10.38 -0.43 -13.46
CA GLY A 94 -11.77 -0.29 -13.06
C GLY A 94 -12.54 -1.60 -13.24
N ALA A 95 -13.41 -1.94 -12.27
CA ALA A 95 -14.34 -3.07 -12.36
C ALA A 95 -13.67 -4.43 -12.69
N ASN A 96 -12.48 -4.69 -12.15
CA ASN A 96 -11.70 -5.90 -12.47
C ASN A 96 -12.14 -7.19 -11.73
N PHE A 97 -13.12 -7.09 -10.82
CA PHE A 97 -13.61 -8.22 -10.03
C PHE A 97 -15.12 -8.39 -10.19
N ILE A 98 -15.59 -9.64 -10.13
CA ILE A 98 -17.01 -9.95 -9.98
C ILE A 98 -17.39 -9.61 -8.54
N GLN A 99 -18.44 -8.82 -8.35
CA GLN A 99 -18.86 -8.45 -7.01
C GLN A 99 -19.52 -9.66 -6.32
N PRO A 100 -19.39 -9.81 -4.98
CA PRO A 100 -19.95 -10.97 -4.26
C PRO A 100 -21.45 -11.22 -4.48
N ASN A 101 -22.21 -10.16 -4.80
CA ASN A 101 -23.66 -10.22 -5.01
C ASN A 101 -24.07 -10.18 -6.49
N GLN A 102 -23.13 -10.42 -7.40
CA GLN A 102 -23.39 -10.47 -8.84
C GLN A 102 -23.31 -11.91 -9.37
N ASP A 103 -24.28 -12.28 -10.20
CA ASP A 103 -24.22 -13.52 -10.97
C ASP A 103 -22.96 -13.54 -11.87
N PRO A 104 -22.06 -14.54 -11.74
CA PRO A 104 -20.79 -14.56 -12.48
C PRO A 104 -20.96 -14.56 -13.99
N HIS A 105 -21.95 -15.27 -14.52
CA HIS A 105 -22.18 -15.38 -15.96
C HIS A 105 -22.58 -14.02 -16.54
N THR A 106 -23.55 -13.35 -15.90
CA THR A 106 -23.98 -11.99 -16.26
C THR A 106 -22.86 -10.97 -16.09
N ALA A 107 -22.04 -11.08 -15.03
CA ALA A 107 -20.93 -10.16 -14.77
C ALA A 107 -19.83 -10.26 -15.83
N ILE A 108 -19.50 -11.48 -16.28
CA ILE A 108 -18.54 -11.71 -17.36
C ILE A 108 -19.09 -11.19 -18.69
N GLN A 109 -20.36 -11.45 -19.00
CA GLN A 109 -21.00 -10.96 -20.22
C GLN A 109 -21.07 -9.43 -20.28
N LYS A 110 -21.32 -8.76 -19.15
CA LYS A 110 -21.38 -7.29 -19.05
C LYS A 110 -20.02 -6.63 -18.91
N ARG A 111 -18.94 -7.40 -18.74
CA ARG A 111 -17.60 -6.84 -18.62
C ARG A 111 -17.19 -6.21 -19.95
N PRO A 112 -16.63 -4.98 -19.95
CA PRO A 112 -16.06 -4.40 -21.15
C PRO A 112 -15.00 -5.32 -21.77
N VAL A 113 -14.99 -5.40 -23.11
CA VAL A 113 -14.02 -6.21 -23.87
C VAL A 113 -12.59 -5.74 -23.60
N LEU A 114 -12.40 -4.44 -23.42
CA LEU A 114 -11.12 -3.83 -23.08
C LEU A 114 -11.07 -3.44 -21.60
N PRO A 115 -9.92 -3.63 -20.90
CA PRO A 115 -9.77 -3.19 -19.52
C PRO A 115 -9.98 -1.68 -19.38
N ILE A 116 -10.75 -1.28 -18.36
CA ILE A 116 -10.88 0.13 -18.00
C ILE A 116 -9.61 0.54 -17.24
N LEU A 117 -8.71 1.26 -17.90
CA LEU A 117 -7.49 1.80 -17.30
C LEU A 117 -7.68 3.27 -16.94
N PHE A 118 -7.27 3.66 -15.73
CA PHE A 118 -7.21 5.06 -15.32
C PHE A 118 -5.97 5.37 -14.48
N TYR A 119 -5.57 6.64 -14.44
CA TYR A 119 -4.40 7.09 -13.70
C TYR A 119 -4.81 7.69 -12.34
N LYS A 120 -3.99 7.47 -11.31
CA LYS A 120 -4.05 8.21 -10.05
C LYS A 120 -2.89 9.21 -10.00
N PRO A 121 -3.09 10.42 -9.44
CA PRO A 121 -1.98 11.34 -9.23
C PRO A 121 -1.00 10.79 -8.20
N ASN A 122 0.29 11.12 -8.31
CA ASN A 122 1.32 10.64 -7.38
C ASN A 122 1.08 11.16 -5.95
N THR A 123 0.35 12.27 -5.79
CA THR A 123 -0.09 12.81 -4.50
C THR A 123 -1.10 11.92 -3.77
N ALA A 124 -1.67 10.92 -4.44
CA ALA A 124 -2.53 9.92 -3.82
C ALA A 124 -1.75 8.82 -3.08
N LEU A 125 -0.42 8.75 -3.26
CA LEU A 125 0.43 7.81 -2.52
C LEU A 125 0.48 8.18 -1.04
N SER A 126 0.28 7.20 -0.19
CA SER A 126 0.29 7.37 1.25
C SER A 126 0.93 6.14 1.92
N GLY A 127 1.42 6.33 3.15
CA GLY A 127 2.05 5.26 3.92
C GLY A 127 1.05 4.42 4.71
N PRO A 128 1.50 3.28 5.27
CA PRO A 128 0.65 2.30 5.96
C PRO A 128 -0.22 2.85 7.09
N VAL A 129 0.23 3.91 7.76
CA VAL A 129 -0.50 4.58 8.87
C VAL A 129 -0.91 6.02 8.55
N ALA A 130 -0.85 6.41 7.28
CA ALA A 130 -1.26 7.75 6.88
C ALA A 130 -2.78 7.92 7.08
N LYS A 131 -3.17 8.97 7.79
CA LYS A 131 -4.57 9.33 7.95
C LYS A 131 -5.12 9.80 6.61
N SER A 132 -6.12 9.09 6.09
CA SER A 132 -6.84 9.51 4.89
C SER A 132 -7.63 10.78 5.21
N SER A 133 -7.27 11.90 4.59
CA SER A 133 -8.03 13.13 4.74
C SER A 133 -9.22 13.10 3.80
N SER A 134 -10.42 13.01 4.36
CA SER A 134 -11.64 13.25 3.59
C SER A 134 -11.65 14.74 3.17
N PRO A 135 -11.95 15.07 1.91
CA PRO A 135 -12.04 16.46 1.46
C PRO A 135 -13.07 17.27 2.27
N LEU A 136 -14.11 16.60 2.79
CA LEU A 136 -15.10 17.20 3.71
C LEU A 136 -14.55 17.52 5.10
N CYS A 137 -13.49 16.83 5.55
CA CYS A 137 -12.81 17.15 6.80
C CYS A 137 -11.75 18.26 6.62
N ARG A 138 -11.35 18.57 5.38
CA ARG A 138 -10.32 19.57 5.08
C ARG A 138 -10.89 20.98 4.91
N LEU A 139 -12.10 21.11 4.38
CA LEU A 139 -12.89 22.31 4.53
C LEU A 139 -13.60 22.20 5.88
N GLY A 140 -13.41 23.14 6.81
CA GLY A 140 -14.14 23.21 8.08
C GLY A 140 -15.64 23.48 7.93
N ILE A 141 -16.34 22.76 7.05
CA ILE A 141 -17.79 22.82 6.90
C ILE A 141 -18.38 21.99 8.02
N ARG A 142 -18.68 22.68 9.12
CA ARG A 142 -19.57 22.18 10.17
C ARG A 142 -20.90 21.83 9.50
N LEU A 143 -21.17 20.54 9.34
CA LEU A 143 -22.50 20.05 8.99
C LEU A 143 -23.47 20.55 10.07
N ARG A 144 -24.16 21.67 9.81
CA ARG A 144 -25.31 22.05 10.63
C ARG A 144 -26.38 21.00 10.37
N SER A 145 -26.66 20.19 11.39
CA SER A 145 -27.88 19.41 11.48
C SER A 145 -29.07 20.31 11.15
N ARG A 146 -29.71 20.07 10.01
CA ARG A 146 -31.03 20.63 9.69
C ARG A 146 -32.06 19.84 10.48
N THR A 147 -32.26 20.18 11.75
CA THR A 147 -33.52 19.85 12.42
C THR A 147 -34.59 20.77 11.85
N GLY A 148 -35.41 20.22 10.95
CA GLY A 148 -36.56 20.92 10.38
C GLY A 148 -37.57 21.26 11.47
N ARG A 149 -37.84 22.56 11.66
CA ARG A 149 -39.09 23.05 12.24
C ARG A 149 -39.86 23.74 11.12
N TYR A 150 -40.93 23.11 10.65
CA TYR A 150 -41.96 23.80 9.88
C TYR A 150 -42.84 24.60 10.84
N PRO A 151 -43.10 25.91 10.61
CA PRO A 151 -44.16 26.60 11.34
C PRO A 151 -45.52 26.22 10.71
N ARG A 152 -46.49 25.89 11.56
CA ARG A 152 -47.91 25.82 11.17
C ARG A 152 -48.34 27.24 10.79
N SER A 153 -48.86 27.43 9.59
CA SER A 153 -49.63 28.63 9.24
C SER A 153 -51.10 28.32 9.42
N ILE A 154 -51.74 29.06 10.31
CA ILE A 154 -53.18 29.18 10.47
C ILE A 154 -53.62 30.16 9.39
N HIS A 155 -54.55 29.76 8.52
CA HIS A 155 -55.66 30.57 7.99
C HIS A 155 -56.57 29.67 7.16
#